data_AF-A0A812K4Z6-F1
#
_entry.id   AF-A0A812K4Z6-F1
#
_cell.length_a   1.000
_cell.length_b   1.000
_cell.length_c   1.000
_cell.angle_alpha   90.00
_cell.angle_beta   90.00
_cell.angle_gamma   90.00
#
_symmetry.space_group_name_H-M   'P 1'
#
loop_
_entity.id
_entity.type
_entity.pdbx_description
1 polymer ?
#
loop_
_entity_poly.entity_id
_entity_poly.type
_entity_poly.pdbx_seq_one_letter_code
_entity_poly.pdbx_strand_id
1 'polypeptide(L)'
;MQISSGLLSEQMVPTSCYSKMAPATGAECIRHWMHCLKARAAVASAACTYRVDGRLEWNVGEDFDRSMGVRPQQAPGKKRKTVAYLYLRPSQIRFSHHAVGSVFSSGKYSIKDTFLSLHQRNLSPADLPLMYIVQHNGASVSISNRRLAVCRLLEMYGKGDIKVPVEFVHKMGSFSSRYSTKCDGEYAYIRHTNFYIGRTREATNFDLFAHKLSKPPIMCLCCESDADSDAM
;
A
#
# COMPACT_ATOMS: atom_id res chain seq x y z
N MET A 1 43.63 -7.14 -49.01
CA MET A 1 42.26 -7.31 -48.46
C MET A 1 42.11 -6.37 -47.29
N GLN A 2 41.23 -5.38 -47.44
CA GLN A 2 40.97 -4.33 -46.45
C GLN A 2 40.13 -4.90 -45.30
N ILE A 3 40.50 -4.63 -44.06
CA ILE A 3 39.67 -4.85 -42.88
C ILE A 3 39.57 -3.51 -42.15
N SER A 4 38.36 -2.97 -42.16
CA SER A 4 37.98 -1.65 -41.63
C SER A 4 37.87 -1.70 -40.10
N SER A 5 38.59 -0.82 -39.42
CA SER A 5 38.46 -0.55 -37.98
C SER A 5 37.33 0.45 -37.73
N GLY A 6 36.20 -0.04 -37.20
CA GLY A 6 35.09 0.80 -36.75
C GLY A 6 35.32 1.28 -35.31
N LEU A 7 35.61 2.58 -35.16
CA LEU A 7 35.56 3.29 -33.89
C LEU A 7 34.10 3.46 -33.45
N LEU A 8 33.74 2.88 -32.30
CA LEU A 8 32.53 3.25 -31.57
C LEU A 8 32.83 4.46 -30.69
N SER A 9 32.18 5.58 -31.02
CA SER A 9 32.19 6.82 -30.27
C SER A 9 31.37 6.65 -28.99
N GLU A 10 32.04 6.69 -27.84
CA GLU A 10 31.41 6.89 -26.54
C GLU A 10 30.87 8.33 -26.48
N GLN A 11 29.55 8.50 -26.54
CA GLN A 11 28.90 9.77 -26.23
C GLN A 11 28.81 9.93 -24.71
N MET A 12 29.66 10.82 -24.18
CA MET A 12 29.53 11.39 -22.85
C MET A 12 28.16 12.06 -22.67
N VAL A 13 27.42 11.63 -21.66
CA VAL A 13 26.20 12.30 -21.19
C VAL A 13 26.61 13.49 -20.33
N PRO A 14 26.20 14.74 -20.63
CA PRO A 14 26.55 15.89 -19.81
C PRO A 14 25.71 15.92 -18.53
N THR A 15 26.32 15.55 -17.41
CA THR A 15 25.89 15.95 -16.06
C THR A 15 26.25 17.42 -15.83
N SER A 16 25.41 18.35 -16.27
CA SER A 16 25.47 19.74 -15.82
C SER A 16 24.16 20.47 -16.12
N CYS A 17 23.26 20.49 -15.14
CA CYS A 17 22.09 21.39 -15.12
C CYS A 17 21.75 21.74 -13.67
N TYR A 18 22.71 22.32 -12.95
CA TYR A 18 22.45 23.13 -11.76
C TYR A 18 23.25 24.42 -11.90
N SER A 19 22.73 25.35 -12.68
CA SER A 19 23.28 26.69 -12.78
C SER A 19 22.15 27.67 -13.06
N LYS A 20 21.87 28.50 -12.03
CA LYS A 20 21.16 29.78 -12.08
C LYS A 20 19.76 29.75 -12.73
N MET A 21 18.74 29.41 -11.96
CA MET A 21 17.37 29.83 -12.25
C MET A 21 17.13 31.22 -11.64
N ALA A 22 16.95 32.22 -12.50
CA ALA A 22 16.32 33.48 -12.15
C ALA A 22 14.85 33.23 -11.68
N PRO A 23 14.24 34.14 -10.90
CA PRO A 23 12.89 33.95 -10.40
C PRO A 23 11.87 33.96 -11.56
N ALA A 24 11.46 32.76 -11.99
CA ALA A 24 10.37 32.60 -12.91
C ALA A 24 9.06 32.99 -12.21
N THR A 25 8.26 33.83 -12.87
CA THR A 25 6.93 34.20 -12.37
C THR A 25 6.06 32.96 -12.22
N GLY A 26 5.18 32.92 -11.21
CA GLY A 26 4.40 31.73 -10.85
C GLY A 26 3.60 31.08 -12.00
N ALA A 27 3.29 31.83 -13.06
CA ALA A 27 2.61 31.33 -14.25
C ALA A 27 3.47 30.40 -15.13
N GLU A 28 4.80 30.52 -15.11
CA GLU A 28 5.69 29.67 -15.90
C GLU A 28 5.92 28.30 -15.23
N CYS A 29 5.98 28.27 -13.89
CA CYS A 29 6.02 27.01 -13.13
C CYS A 29 4.78 26.14 -13.37
N ILE A 30 3.58 26.74 -13.42
CA ILE A 30 2.33 26.00 -13.67
C ILE A 30 2.32 25.40 -15.07
N ARG A 31 2.77 26.15 -16.09
CA ARG A 31 2.85 25.66 -17.48
C ARG A 31 3.86 24.51 -17.61
N HIS A 32 5.03 24.62 -16.97
CA HIS A 32 6.02 23.56 -16.98
C HIS A 32 5.51 22.29 -16.28
N TRP A 33 4.85 22.44 -15.13
CA TRP A 33 4.24 21.33 -14.40
C TRP A 33 3.14 20.61 -15.22
N MET A 34 2.27 21.37 -15.89
CA MET A 34 1.25 20.80 -16.79
C MET A 34 1.86 20.07 -17.99
N HIS A 35 2.98 20.56 -18.54
CA HIS A 35 3.67 19.92 -19.65
C HIS A 35 4.31 18.58 -19.23
N CYS A 36 4.92 18.53 -18.05
CA CYS A 36 5.43 17.27 -17.46
C CYS A 36 4.30 16.27 -17.17
N LEU A 37 3.12 16.74 -16.74
CA LEU A 37 1.96 15.88 -16.49
C LEU A 37 1.43 15.24 -17.79
N LYS A 38 1.35 16.03 -18.88
CA LYS A 38 0.93 15.54 -20.20
C LYS A 38 1.94 14.56 -20.80
N ALA A 39 3.24 14.82 -20.65
CA ALA A 39 4.28 13.90 -21.10
C ALA A 39 4.20 12.54 -20.38
N ARG A 40 3.90 12.52 -19.07
CA ARG A 40 3.68 11.26 -18.33
C ARG A 40 2.39 10.54 -18.72
N ALA A 41 1.32 11.25 -19.05
CA ALA A 41 0.08 10.65 -19.54
C ALA A 41 0.25 9.99 -20.92
N ALA A 42 1.09 10.56 -21.79
CA ALA A 42 1.36 10.00 -23.12
C ALA A 42 2.13 8.68 -23.05
N VAL A 43 3.06 8.51 -22.11
CA VAL A 43 3.80 7.24 -21.92
C VAL A 43 2.92 6.13 -21.33
N ALA A 44 1.86 6.48 -20.59
CA ALA A 44 0.90 5.51 -20.05
C ALA A 44 -0.15 5.02 -21.06
N SER A 45 -0.22 5.63 -22.25
CA SER A 45 -1.28 5.36 -23.26
C SER A 45 -0.89 4.33 -24.33
N ALA A 46 0.28 3.70 -24.24
CA ALA A 46 0.70 2.64 -25.14
C ALA A 46 0.39 1.24 -24.57
N ALA A 47 -0.86 1.01 -24.16
CA ALA A 47 -1.37 -0.33 -23.87
C ALA A 47 -2.19 -0.80 -25.08
N CYS A 48 -1.64 -1.78 -25.79
CA CYS A 48 -2.17 -2.33 -27.03
C CYS A 48 -3.56 -2.94 -26.84
N THR A 49 -4.56 -2.45 -27.59
CA THR A 49 -5.90 -3.04 -27.70
C THR A 49 -6.05 -3.69 -29.08
N TYR A 50 -6.35 -4.99 -29.14
CA TYR A 50 -6.89 -5.63 -30.34
C TYR A 50 -8.35 -6.03 -30.11
N ARG A 51 -9.16 -5.91 -31.17
CA ARG A 51 -10.60 -6.23 -31.18
C ARG A 51 -10.81 -7.67 -31.62
N VAL A 52 -11.59 -8.42 -30.85
CA VAL A 52 -12.31 -9.61 -31.33
C VAL A 52 -13.79 -9.40 -30.95
N ASP A 53 -14.68 -9.45 -31.95
CA ASP A 53 -16.14 -9.59 -31.82
C ASP A 53 -16.97 -8.54 -31.07
N GLY A 54 -16.61 -7.25 -31.13
CA GLY A 54 -17.55 -6.16 -30.86
C GLY A 54 -18.07 -6.03 -29.41
N ARG A 55 -17.63 -6.89 -28.48
CA ARG A 55 -17.81 -6.71 -27.04
C ARG A 55 -16.48 -6.27 -26.41
N LEU A 56 -16.53 -5.19 -25.62
CA LEU A 56 -15.44 -4.79 -24.74
C LEU A 56 -15.36 -5.79 -23.57
N GLU A 57 -14.78 -6.94 -23.80
CA GLU A 57 -14.32 -7.82 -22.72
C GLU A 57 -12.89 -7.42 -22.34
N TRP A 58 -12.75 -6.90 -21.12
CA TRP A 58 -11.45 -6.73 -20.49
C TRP A 58 -11.00 -8.10 -19.99
N ASN A 59 -10.07 -8.73 -20.70
CA ASN A 59 -9.37 -9.92 -20.27
C ASN A 59 -8.41 -9.56 -19.11
N VAL A 60 -8.96 -9.42 -17.89
CA VAL A 60 -8.17 -9.13 -16.66
C VAL A 60 -7.69 -10.43 -15.98
N GLY A 61 -8.11 -11.60 -16.47
CA GLY A 61 -7.78 -12.89 -15.88
C GLY A 61 -6.31 -13.29 -16.03
N GLU A 62 -5.72 -13.11 -17.22
CA GLU A 62 -4.40 -13.72 -17.46
C GLU A 62 -3.23 -12.97 -16.82
N ASP A 63 -3.24 -11.63 -16.75
CA ASP A 63 -2.11 -10.87 -16.18
C ASP A 63 -2.14 -10.81 -14.64
N PHE A 64 -3.34 -10.81 -14.04
CA PHE A 64 -3.45 -10.88 -12.58
C PHE A 64 -3.07 -12.28 -12.07
N ASP A 65 -3.55 -13.35 -12.70
CA ASP A 65 -3.15 -14.72 -12.34
C ASP A 65 -1.70 -15.02 -12.76
N ARG A 66 -1.14 -14.43 -13.84
CA ARG A 66 0.31 -14.52 -14.15
C ARG A 66 1.19 -13.80 -13.13
N SER A 67 0.79 -12.61 -12.67
CA SER A 67 1.57 -11.85 -11.68
C SER A 67 1.54 -12.49 -10.28
N MET A 68 0.44 -13.19 -9.95
CA MET A 68 0.29 -13.97 -8.72
C MET A 68 0.85 -15.40 -8.82
N GLY A 69 1.26 -15.84 -10.01
CA GLY A 69 1.90 -17.14 -10.27
C GLY A 69 3.35 -17.23 -9.78
N VAL A 70 3.95 -16.12 -9.37
CA VAL A 70 5.26 -16.14 -8.71
C VAL A 70 5.05 -16.57 -7.26
N ARG A 71 5.28 -17.86 -7.00
CA ARG A 71 5.26 -18.41 -5.64
C ARG A 71 6.11 -17.53 -4.73
N PRO A 72 5.61 -17.13 -3.54
CA PRO A 72 6.38 -16.29 -2.61
C PRO A 72 7.78 -16.89 -2.41
N GLN A 73 8.82 -16.11 -2.74
CA GLN A 73 10.20 -16.57 -2.66
C GLN A 73 10.57 -16.83 -1.19
N GLN A 74 10.81 -18.10 -0.84
CA GLN A 74 11.41 -18.50 0.42
C GLN A 74 12.94 -18.54 0.28
N ALA A 75 13.64 -18.22 1.38
CA ALA A 75 15.10 -18.27 1.45
C ALA A 75 15.67 -19.66 1.05
N PRO A 76 16.81 -19.71 0.35
CA PRO A 76 17.39 -20.95 -0.15
C PRO A 76 17.82 -21.90 1.00
N GLY A 77 17.52 -23.20 0.88
CA GLY A 77 18.10 -24.27 1.72
C GLY A 77 17.14 -25.10 2.59
N LYS A 78 15.84 -24.76 2.70
CA LYS A 78 14.86 -25.59 3.44
C LYS A 78 13.98 -26.42 2.49
N LYS A 79 13.89 -27.74 2.73
CA LYS A 79 12.96 -28.64 2.01
C LYS A 79 11.54 -28.06 2.10
N ARG A 80 10.91 -27.83 0.95
CA ARG A 80 9.58 -27.22 0.83
C ARG A 80 8.54 -28.09 1.55
N LYS A 81 7.97 -27.59 2.65
CA LYS A 81 6.62 -28.00 3.01
C LYS A 81 5.71 -27.36 1.98
N THR A 82 4.92 -28.16 1.26
CA THR A 82 3.85 -27.65 0.40
C THR A 82 2.84 -26.98 1.29
N VAL A 83 2.95 -25.66 1.41
CA VAL A 83 1.98 -24.86 2.16
C VAL A 83 0.79 -24.65 1.23
N ALA A 84 -0.39 -25.13 1.66
CA ALA A 84 -1.62 -24.85 0.95
C ALA A 84 -2.00 -23.38 1.19
N TYR A 85 -2.04 -22.60 0.11
CA TYR A 85 -2.53 -21.23 0.13
C TYR A 85 -3.98 -21.21 -0.32
N LEU A 86 -4.79 -20.36 0.30
CA LEU A 86 -6.14 -20.04 -0.15
C LEU A 86 -6.17 -18.58 -0.62
N TYR A 87 -7.04 -18.26 -1.58
CA TYR A 87 -7.26 -16.89 -2.02
C TYR A 87 -8.59 -16.40 -1.44
N LEU A 88 -8.54 -15.42 -0.55
CA LEU A 88 -9.72 -14.85 0.09
C LEU A 88 -9.87 -13.37 -0.29
N ARG A 89 -11.12 -12.90 -0.36
CA ARG A 89 -11.39 -11.46 -0.46
C ARG A 89 -11.11 -10.79 0.89
N PRO A 90 -10.53 -9.57 0.92
CA PRO A 90 -10.28 -8.86 2.18
C PRO A 90 -11.54 -8.66 3.06
N SER A 91 -12.70 -8.47 2.43
CA SER A 91 -14.01 -8.39 3.08
C SER A 91 -14.42 -9.67 3.84
N GLN A 92 -13.90 -10.84 3.47
CA GLN A 92 -14.15 -12.12 4.14
C GLN A 92 -13.28 -12.34 5.39
N ILE A 93 -12.25 -11.51 5.59
CA ILE A 93 -11.28 -11.66 6.67
C ILE A 93 -11.56 -10.62 7.75
N ARG A 94 -11.61 -11.04 9.02
CA ARG A 94 -11.86 -10.19 10.19
C ARG A 94 -10.57 -9.67 10.81
N PHE A 95 -10.65 -8.51 11.46
CA PHE A 95 -9.56 -7.98 12.28
C PHE A 95 -9.48 -8.71 13.64
N SER A 96 -8.27 -9.04 14.09
CA SER A 96 -8.04 -9.64 15.42
C SER A 96 -8.06 -8.62 16.57
N HIS A 97 -7.86 -7.34 16.27
CA HIS A 97 -7.78 -6.26 17.25
C HIS A 97 -8.67 -5.10 16.82
N HIS A 98 -9.25 -4.39 17.79
CA HIS A 98 -10.06 -3.19 17.53
C HIS A 98 -9.25 -2.00 17.00
N ALA A 99 -7.91 -2.01 17.16
CA ALA A 99 -7.03 -0.93 16.75
C ALA A 99 -5.77 -1.43 16.02
N VAL A 100 -5.39 -0.73 14.96
CA VAL A 100 -4.20 -0.99 14.14
C VAL A 100 -3.23 0.18 14.22
N GLY A 101 -1.93 -0.09 14.32
CA GLY A 101 -0.92 0.95 14.19
C GLY A 101 -0.94 1.56 12.79
N SER A 102 -0.75 2.87 12.68
CA SER A 102 -0.69 3.58 11.39
C SER A 102 0.54 3.21 10.55
N VAL A 103 1.62 2.76 11.19
CA VAL A 103 2.91 2.42 10.57
C VAL A 103 3.20 0.93 10.72
N PHE A 104 3.86 0.34 9.71
CA PHE A 104 4.36 -1.04 9.77
C PHE A 104 5.51 -1.19 10.79
N SER A 105 5.85 -2.41 11.18
CA SER A 105 6.90 -2.67 12.19
C SER A 105 8.28 -2.19 11.76
N SER A 106 8.51 -2.02 10.46
CA SER A 106 9.73 -1.41 9.93
C SER A 106 9.84 0.10 10.18
N GLY A 107 8.77 0.77 10.61
CA GLY A 107 8.74 2.23 10.80
C GLY A 107 8.75 3.05 9.51
N LYS A 108 9.15 2.46 8.38
CA LYS A 108 9.39 3.17 7.11
C LYS A 108 8.13 3.48 6.30
N TYR A 109 7.12 2.62 6.38
CA TYR A 109 5.91 2.74 5.55
C TYR A 109 4.66 2.79 6.42
N SER A 110 3.76 3.73 6.13
CA SER A 110 2.43 3.77 6.73
C SER A 110 1.41 2.95 5.92
N ILE A 111 0.27 2.62 6.54
CA ILE A 111 -0.89 2.03 5.85
C ILE A 111 -1.24 2.84 4.59
N LYS A 112 -1.22 4.18 4.71
CA LYS A 112 -1.51 5.09 3.61
C LYS A 112 -0.45 5.01 2.51
N ASP A 113 0.83 5.07 2.86
CA ASP A 113 1.91 5.04 1.85
C ASP A 113 1.91 3.72 1.09
N THR A 114 1.71 2.61 1.79
CA THR A 114 1.62 1.29 1.17
C THR A 114 0.40 1.18 0.26
N PHE A 115 -0.76 1.65 0.71
CA PHE A 115 -1.98 1.71 -0.11
C PHE A 115 -1.76 2.53 -1.38
N LEU A 116 -1.23 3.76 -1.27
CA LEU A 116 -0.98 4.63 -2.42
C LEU A 116 0.04 4.01 -3.38
N SER A 117 1.10 3.39 -2.86
CA SER A 117 2.12 2.74 -3.67
C SER A 117 1.55 1.56 -4.47
N LEU A 118 0.67 0.77 -3.88
CA LEU A 118 -0.02 -0.33 -4.57
C LEU A 118 -1.07 0.18 -5.55
N HIS A 119 -1.86 1.20 -5.17
CA HIS A 119 -2.85 1.81 -6.05
C HIS A 119 -2.19 2.41 -7.30
N GLN A 120 -1.04 3.07 -7.14
CA GLN A 120 -0.26 3.64 -8.24
C GLN A 120 0.53 2.59 -9.04
N ARG A 121 0.47 1.31 -8.66
CA ARG A 121 1.24 0.20 -9.25
C ARG A 121 2.77 0.37 -9.15
N ASN A 122 3.23 1.18 -8.20
CA ASN A 122 4.66 1.28 -7.85
C ASN A 122 5.11 0.05 -7.05
N LEU A 123 4.18 -0.64 -6.40
CA LEU A 123 4.36 -1.93 -5.75
C LEU A 123 3.42 -2.96 -6.38
N SER A 124 3.90 -4.18 -6.62
CA SER A 124 3.07 -5.30 -7.03
C SER A 124 2.34 -5.88 -5.81
N PRO A 125 1.10 -6.37 -5.95
CA PRO A 125 0.44 -7.16 -4.90
C PRO A 125 1.27 -8.38 -4.46
N ALA A 126 2.08 -8.94 -5.36
CA ALA A 126 2.99 -10.06 -5.04
C ALA A 126 4.13 -9.65 -4.09
N ASP A 127 4.47 -8.36 -4.03
CA ASP A 127 5.48 -7.83 -3.11
C ASP A 127 4.94 -7.72 -1.67
N LEU A 128 3.61 -7.79 -1.49
CA LEU A 128 3.03 -7.85 -0.16
C LEU A 128 3.31 -9.21 0.46
N PRO A 129 3.87 -9.26 1.68
CA PRO A 129 4.14 -10.55 2.27
C PRO A 129 2.83 -11.24 2.64
N LEU A 130 2.82 -12.57 2.46
CA LEU A 130 1.69 -13.46 2.69
C LEU A 130 0.95 -13.17 4.00
N MET A 131 -0.39 -13.20 3.95
CA MET A 131 -1.22 -12.93 5.12
C MET A 131 -1.55 -14.22 5.87
N TYR A 132 -1.21 -14.24 7.15
CA TYR A 132 -1.56 -15.36 8.03
C TYR A 132 -2.95 -15.15 8.64
N ILE A 133 -3.77 -16.19 8.58
CA ILE A 133 -5.11 -16.21 9.15
C ILE A 133 -5.29 -17.37 10.12
N VAL A 134 -6.17 -17.20 11.10
CA VAL A 134 -6.58 -18.23 12.07
C VAL A 134 -8.09 -18.37 11.99
N GLN A 135 -8.58 -19.61 12.07
CA GLN A 135 -10.01 -19.86 12.21
C GLN A 135 -10.40 -19.65 13.68
N HIS A 136 -11.27 -18.68 13.96
CA HIS A 136 -11.73 -18.37 15.31
C HIS A 136 -13.23 -18.09 15.27
N ASN A 137 -14.01 -18.80 16.10
CA ASN A 137 -15.48 -18.72 16.14
C ASN A 137 -16.16 -18.82 14.76
N GLY A 138 -15.71 -19.77 13.93
CA GLY A 138 -16.27 -19.98 12.60
C GLY A 138 -15.87 -18.94 11.54
N ALA A 139 -15.04 -17.95 11.88
CA ALA A 139 -14.60 -16.92 10.94
C ALA A 139 -13.07 -16.91 10.75
N SER A 140 -12.64 -16.44 9.58
CA SER A 140 -11.23 -16.22 9.24
C SER A 140 -10.75 -14.90 9.82
N VAL A 141 -9.83 -14.93 10.78
CA VAL A 141 -9.31 -13.74 11.44
C VAL A 141 -7.85 -13.52 11.07
N SER A 142 -7.50 -12.30 10.68
CA SER A 142 -6.13 -11.94 10.34
C SER A 142 -5.26 -11.79 11.58
N ILE A 143 -4.05 -12.35 11.52
CA ILE A 143 -3.00 -12.07 12.50
C ILE A 143 -2.36 -10.69 12.24
N SER A 144 -2.34 -10.23 10.98
CA SER A 144 -1.70 -8.99 10.56
C SER A 144 -2.71 -7.94 10.13
N ASN A 145 -3.34 -7.30 11.12
CA ASN A 145 -4.41 -6.33 10.87
C ASN A 145 -3.97 -5.13 10.00
N ARG A 146 -2.70 -4.70 10.09
CA ARG A 146 -2.17 -3.63 9.22
C ARG A 146 -2.19 -4.01 7.74
N ARG A 147 -1.87 -5.27 7.41
CA ARG A 147 -1.95 -5.75 6.01
C ARG A 147 -3.40 -5.87 5.56
N LEU A 148 -4.25 -6.44 6.41
CA LEU A 148 -5.69 -6.52 6.12
C LEU A 148 -6.30 -5.13 5.86
N ALA A 149 -5.90 -4.13 6.64
CA ALA A 149 -6.32 -2.75 6.45
C ALA A 149 -5.95 -2.22 5.05
N VAL A 150 -4.71 -2.40 4.60
CA VAL A 150 -4.28 -2.03 3.24
C VAL A 150 -5.08 -2.79 2.19
N CYS A 151 -5.24 -4.11 2.33
CA CYS A 151 -5.97 -4.92 1.37
C CYS A 151 -7.45 -4.55 1.27
N ARG A 152 -8.12 -4.21 2.39
CA ARG A 152 -9.49 -3.71 2.36
C ARG A 152 -9.60 -2.35 1.67
N LEU A 153 -8.67 -1.44 1.93
CA LEU A 153 -8.62 -0.16 1.20
C LEU A 153 -8.45 -0.41 -0.30
N LEU A 154 -7.60 -1.35 -0.70
CA LEU A 154 -7.46 -1.73 -2.11
C LEU A 154 -8.73 -2.36 -2.69
N GLU A 155 -9.45 -3.19 -1.93
CA GLU A 155 -10.74 -3.75 -2.36
C GLU A 155 -11.79 -2.65 -2.57
N MET A 156 -11.84 -1.65 -1.69
CA MET A 156 -12.84 -0.58 -1.73
C MET A 156 -12.56 0.51 -2.78
N TYR A 157 -11.29 0.91 -2.92
CA TYR A 157 -10.88 2.02 -3.79
C TYR A 157 -10.20 1.55 -5.09
N GLY A 158 -9.79 0.29 -5.15
CA GLY A 158 -9.23 -0.33 -6.35
C GLY A 158 -10.30 -1.07 -7.16
N LYS A 159 -9.88 -2.09 -7.89
CA LYS A 159 -10.78 -2.98 -8.62
C LYS A 159 -11.36 -4.00 -7.62
N GLY A 160 -12.68 -4.06 -7.50
CA GLY A 160 -13.38 -4.79 -6.43
C GLY A 160 -13.11 -6.29 -6.30
N ASP A 161 -12.43 -6.91 -7.26
CA ASP A 161 -12.20 -8.37 -7.32
C ASP A 161 -10.84 -8.82 -6.78
N ILE A 162 -10.15 -7.99 -5.99
CA ILE A 162 -8.86 -8.36 -5.40
C ILE A 162 -9.03 -9.53 -4.43
N LYS A 163 -8.29 -10.61 -4.69
CA LYS A 163 -8.11 -11.73 -3.76
C LYS A 163 -6.69 -11.72 -3.22
N VAL A 164 -6.55 -12.02 -1.94
CA VAL A 164 -5.26 -12.02 -1.24
C VAL A 164 -4.89 -13.46 -0.90
N PRO A 165 -3.64 -13.89 -1.18
CA PRO A 165 -3.16 -15.19 -0.77
C PRO A 165 -3.02 -15.20 0.76
N VAL A 166 -3.63 -16.21 1.37
CA VAL A 166 -3.63 -16.43 2.81
C VAL A 166 -3.12 -17.82 3.15
N GLU A 167 -2.48 -17.93 4.31
CA GLU A 167 -2.07 -19.20 4.91
C GLU A 167 -2.77 -19.39 6.25
N PHE A 168 -3.41 -20.55 6.41
CA PHE A 168 -4.06 -20.93 7.67
C PHE A 168 -3.02 -21.41 8.67
N VAL A 169 -3.01 -20.76 9.84
CA VAL A 169 -2.16 -21.14 10.96
C VAL A 169 -3.02 -21.89 11.98
N HIS A 170 -2.86 -23.21 12.04
CA HIS A 170 -3.66 -24.07 12.94
C HIS A 170 -3.33 -23.92 14.42
N LYS A 171 -2.09 -23.52 14.76
CA LYS A 171 -1.62 -23.45 16.15
C LYS A 171 -0.89 -22.14 16.40
N MET A 172 -1.61 -21.16 16.95
CA MET A 172 -1.00 -20.05 17.67
C MET A 172 -1.40 -20.18 19.14
N GLY A 173 -0.53 -20.77 19.96
CA GLY A 173 -0.81 -21.01 21.38
C GLY A 173 -1.18 -19.76 22.19
N SER A 174 -0.98 -18.56 21.64
CA SER A 174 -1.34 -17.27 22.23
C SER A 174 -2.29 -16.43 21.37
N PHE A 175 -3.00 -17.02 20.40
CA PHE A 175 -3.93 -16.24 19.58
C PHE A 175 -5.09 -15.68 20.42
N SER A 176 -5.69 -16.51 21.28
CA SER A 176 -6.83 -16.10 22.11
C SER A 176 -6.49 -14.94 23.05
N SER A 177 -5.26 -14.85 23.56
CA SER A 177 -4.83 -13.72 24.40
C SER A 177 -4.56 -12.44 23.60
N ARG A 178 -4.33 -12.56 22.29
CA ARG A 178 -4.16 -11.41 21.38
C ARG A 178 -5.49 -10.95 20.79
N TYR A 179 -6.46 -11.85 20.61
CA TYR A 179 -7.77 -11.49 20.07
C TYR A 179 -8.49 -10.51 21.04
N SER A 180 -8.62 -9.26 20.62
CA SER A 180 -9.09 -8.16 21.48
C SER A 180 -10.03 -7.19 20.77
N THR A 181 -10.69 -7.66 19.72
CA THR A 181 -11.71 -6.90 19.04
C THR A 181 -13.01 -6.87 19.83
N LYS A 182 -13.62 -5.69 19.97
CA LYS A 182 -14.93 -5.50 20.60
C LYS A 182 -16.08 -5.52 19.58
N CYS A 183 -15.75 -5.51 18.29
CA CYS A 183 -16.68 -5.37 17.18
C CYS A 183 -16.64 -6.58 16.23
N ASP A 184 -16.35 -7.77 16.77
CA ASP A 184 -16.25 -9.02 16.00
C ASP A 184 -15.31 -8.94 14.76
N GLY A 185 -14.35 -8.01 14.81
CA GLY A 185 -13.39 -7.77 13.73
C GLY A 185 -14.00 -7.17 12.45
N GLU A 186 -15.19 -6.57 12.54
CA GLU A 186 -15.87 -5.89 11.42
C GLU A 186 -15.10 -4.65 10.96
N TYR A 187 -14.51 -3.90 11.89
CA TYR A 187 -13.69 -2.72 11.61
C TYR A 187 -12.51 -2.61 12.56
N ALA A 188 -11.54 -1.75 12.22
CA ALA A 188 -10.46 -1.40 13.14
C ALA A 188 -10.11 0.09 13.06
N TYR A 189 -9.90 0.70 14.23
CA TYR A 189 -9.43 2.08 14.34
C TYR A 189 -7.94 2.18 14.04
N ILE A 190 -7.53 3.27 13.39
CA ILE A 190 -6.11 3.59 13.25
C ILE A 190 -5.66 4.31 14.52
N ARG A 191 -4.72 3.71 15.26
CA ARG A 191 -4.21 4.23 16.54
C ARG A 191 -3.81 5.69 16.41
N HIS A 192 -4.19 6.48 17.42
CA HIS A 192 -3.91 7.91 17.52
C HIS A 192 -4.60 8.79 16.45
N THR A 193 -5.62 8.28 15.78
CA THR A 193 -6.45 9.04 14.83
C THR A 193 -7.93 8.74 15.06
N ASN A 194 -8.81 9.53 14.44
CA ASN A 194 -10.26 9.28 14.43
C ASN A 194 -10.71 8.43 13.22
N PHE A 195 -9.76 7.90 12.45
CA PHE A 195 -10.03 7.10 11.26
C PHE A 195 -10.23 5.63 11.62
N TYR A 196 -11.09 4.95 10.85
CA TYR A 196 -11.32 3.51 10.97
C TYR A 196 -11.56 2.89 9.60
N ILE A 197 -11.18 1.63 9.46
CA ILE A 197 -11.32 0.86 8.23
C ILE A 197 -12.33 -0.26 8.48
N GLY A 198 -13.48 -0.19 7.79
CA GLY A 198 -14.56 -1.16 7.85
C GLY A 198 -14.47 -2.21 6.75
N ARG A 199 -15.57 -2.93 6.51
CA ARG A 199 -15.69 -3.92 5.42
C ARG A 199 -16.09 -3.29 4.09
N THR A 200 -16.93 -2.28 4.14
CA THR A 200 -17.44 -1.56 2.97
C THR A 200 -16.94 -0.12 3.00
N ARG A 201 -17.11 0.57 1.87
CA ARG A 201 -16.72 1.97 1.72
C ARG A 201 -17.51 2.88 2.67
N GLU A 202 -18.80 2.60 2.86
CA GLU A 202 -19.70 3.36 3.72
C GLU A 202 -19.34 3.15 5.20
N ALA A 203 -18.87 1.95 5.55
CA ALA A 203 -18.39 1.60 6.88
C ALA A 203 -16.92 2.01 7.12
N THR A 204 -16.32 2.80 6.22
CA THR A 204 -14.92 3.23 6.33
C THR A 204 -14.84 4.74 6.42
N ASN A 205 -14.30 5.23 7.54
CA ASN A 205 -13.91 6.63 7.68
C ASN A 205 -12.39 6.71 7.55
N PHE A 206 -11.91 6.79 6.31
CA PHE A 206 -10.49 6.94 6.01
C PHE A 206 -10.31 8.00 4.93
N ASP A 207 -9.66 9.10 5.29
CA ASP A 207 -9.36 10.17 4.33
C ASP A 207 -8.03 9.90 3.63
N LEU A 208 -8.11 9.54 2.34
CA LEU A 208 -6.97 9.33 1.46
C LEU A 208 -6.17 10.61 1.21
N PHE A 209 -6.81 11.77 1.28
CA PHE A 209 -6.25 13.07 0.95
C PHE A 209 -5.84 13.89 2.18
N ALA A 210 -6.23 13.47 3.39
CA ALA A 210 -5.72 14.05 4.64
C ALA A 210 -4.19 14.02 4.62
N HIS A 211 -3.56 15.18 4.43
CA HIS A 211 -2.14 15.31 4.11
C HIS A 211 -1.20 14.79 5.22
N LYS A 212 -1.72 14.51 6.41
CA LYS A 212 -0.98 13.98 7.54
C LYS A 212 -1.87 13.04 8.38
N LEU A 213 -1.59 11.73 8.36
CA LEU A 213 -2.02 10.81 9.42
C LEU A 213 -1.16 10.98 10.70
N SER A 214 -0.25 11.95 10.73
CA SER A 214 0.43 12.32 11.95
C SER A 214 -0.55 13.06 12.84
N LYS A 215 -0.66 12.63 14.10
CA LYS A 215 -1.11 13.52 15.16
C LYS A 215 -0.39 14.88 14.96
N PRO A 216 -1.06 16.03 15.12
CA PRO A 216 -0.31 17.24 15.44
C PRO A 216 0.63 16.88 16.60
N PRO A 217 1.90 17.32 16.60
CA PRO A 217 2.81 17.04 17.71
C PRO A 217 2.03 17.29 18.99
N ILE A 218 1.98 16.28 19.87
CA ILE A 218 1.35 16.43 21.18
C ILE A 218 2.17 17.53 21.84
N MET A 219 1.67 18.76 21.78
CA MET A 219 2.17 19.86 22.59
C MET A 219 1.93 19.37 24.02
N CYS A 220 3.01 18.91 24.64
CA CYS A 220 2.98 18.48 26.03
C CYS A 220 2.63 19.73 26.83
N LEU A 221 1.35 19.85 27.25
CA LEU A 221 0.83 20.92 28.12
C LEU A 221 1.35 20.78 29.56
N CYS A 222 2.59 20.34 29.73
CA CYS A 222 3.22 20.12 31.02
C CYS A 222 4.34 21.14 31.24
N CYS A 223 4.09 22.44 31.04
CA CYS A 223 4.99 23.54 31.40
C CYS A 223 4.21 24.88 31.46
N GLU A 224 3.07 24.92 32.16
CA GLU A 224 2.61 26.18 32.77
C GLU A 224 2.77 25.98 34.28
N SER A 225 4.02 25.96 34.73
CA SER A 225 4.32 26.17 36.14
C SER A 225 4.18 27.66 36.39
N ASP A 226 3.18 27.99 37.20
CA ASP A 226 2.86 29.31 37.71
C ASP A 226 4.13 30.02 38.20
N ALA A 227 4.53 31.06 37.46
CA ALA A 227 5.36 32.12 38.02
C ALA A 227 4.41 33.25 38.45
N ASP A 228 4.73 33.82 39.60
CA ASP A 228 4.20 35.07 40.18
C ASP A 228 2.93 34.97 41.02
N SER A 229 3.16 34.65 42.31
CA SER A 229 2.45 35.33 43.39
C SER A 229 3.41 35.69 44.52
N ASP A 230 4.31 36.63 44.24
CA ASP A 230 4.93 37.51 45.25
C ASP A 230 4.23 38.86 45.17
N ALA A 231 3.22 39.09 46.02
CA ALA A 231 2.73 40.43 46.37
C ALA A 231 1.88 40.40 47.65
N MET A 232 2.47 40.99 48.70
CA MET A 232 1.93 41.47 49.99
C MET A 232 1.73 40.46 51.13
#